data_AF-A0AAJ2NS80-F1
#
_entry.id   AF-A0AAJ2NS80-F1
#
_cell.length_a   1.000
_cell.length_b   1.000
_cell.length_c   1.000
_cell.angle_alpha   90.00
_cell.angle_beta   90.00
_cell.angle_gamma   90.00
#
_symmetry.space_group_name_H-M   'P 1'
#
loop_
_entity.id
_entity.type
_entity.pdbx_description
1 polymer ?
#
loop_
_entity_poly.entity_id
_entity_poly.type
_entity_poly.pdbx_seq_one_letter_code
_entity_poly.pdbx_strand_id
1 'polypeptide(L)'
;PDRDELVDMENFIKEVVKKVKVPLVIDSTDDKVIERALKYSQGKAIINSINLEDGEDRFKAITPLIHRYGAAVVVGTIDEEGMGVTAERKLEIARR
;
A
#
# COMPACT_ATOMS: atom_id res chain seq x y z
N PRO A 1 -13.53 -10.54 -11.08
CA PRO A 1 -12.33 -10.45 -11.96
C PRO A 1 -12.51 -9.54 -13.20
N ASP A 2 -13.69 -8.93 -13.42
CA ASP A 2 -13.96 -8.16 -14.64
C ASP A 2 -13.93 -6.63 -14.45
N ARG A 3 -13.37 -6.13 -13.34
CA ARG A 3 -13.36 -4.69 -13.05
C ARG A 3 -11.96 -4.11 -13.20
N ASP A 4 -11.88 -2.91 -13.77
CA ASP A 4 -10.65 -2.12 -13.85
C ASP A 4 -10.47 -1.35 -12.52
N GLU A 5 -9.59 -1.87 -11.68
CA GLU A 5 -9.33 -1.33 -10.34
C GLU A 5 -8.87 0.13 -10.38
N LEU A 6 -8.11 0.53 -11.39
CA LEU A 6 -7.61 1.90 -11.53
C LEU A 6 -8.76 2.87 -11.79
N VAL A 7 -9.66 2.50 -12.71
CA VAL A 7 -10.86 3.29 -13.02
C VAL A 7 -11.78 3.37 -11.80
N ASP A 8 -11.98 2.25 -11.11
CA ASP A 8 -12.84 2.18 -9.93
C ASP A 8 -12.30 3.02 -8.77
N MET A 9 -11.01 2.90 -8.49
CA MET A 9 -10.32 3.68 -7.47
C MET A 9 -10.45 5.18 -7.76
N GLU A 10 -10.22 5.60 -9.00
CA GLU A 10 -10.35 7.03 -9.35
C GLU A 10 -11.79 7.54 -9.18
N ASN A 11 -12.78 6.77 -9.62
CA ASN A 11 -14.19 7.14 -9.48
C ASN A 11 -14.59 7.23 -8.00
N PHE A 12 -14.11 6.30 -7.18
CA PHE A 12 -14.41 6.25 -5.75
C PHE A 12 -13.69 7.34 -4.96
N ILE A 13 -12.38 7.50 -5.14
CA ILE A 13 -11.55 8.41 -4.32
C ILE A 13 -11.99 9.87 -4.49
N LYS A 14 -12.37 10.28 -5.71
CA LYS A 14 -12.92 11.61 -5.99
C LYS A 14 -14.16 11.92 -5.16
N GLU A 15 -14.96 10.90 -4.85
CA GLU A 15 -16.19 11.04 -4.09
C GLU A 15 -15.99 10.93 -2.59
N VAL A 16 -15.06 10.11 -2.12
CA VAL A 16 -14.78 9.91 -0.69
C VAL A 16 -14.12 11.13 -0.07
N VAL A 17 -13.11 11.72 -0.72
CA VAL A 17 -12.34 12.85 -0.16
C VAL A 17 -13.19 14.12 0.05
N LYS A 18 -14.31 14.22 -0.66
CA LYS A 18 -15.32 15.27 -0.46
C LYS A 18 -16.14 15.07 0.80
N LYS A 19 -16.37 13.82 1.21
CA LYS A 19 -17.32 13.42 2.27
C LYS A 19 -16.63 13.10 3.60
N VAL A 20 -15.40 12.61 3.54
CA VAL A 20 -14.67 12.09 4.71
C VAL A 20 -13.40 12.93 4.95
N LYS A 21 -13.16 13.28 6.21
CA LYS A 21 -12.02 14.11 6.65
C LYS A 21 -11.10 13.37 7.63
N VAL A 22 -10.86 12.09 7.36
CA VAL A 22 -9.88 11.26 8.07
C VAL A 22 -8.86 10.69 7.08
N PRO A 23 -7.66 10.30 7.55
CA PRO A 23 -6.70 9.55 6.74
C PRO A 23 -7.33 8.31 6.09
N LEU A 24 -6.92 8.01 4.86
CA LEU A 24 -7.38 6.84 4.13
C LEU A 24 -6.30 5.76 4.11
N VAL A 25 -6.73 4.52 4.26
CA VAL A 25 -5.93 3.33 3.94
C VAL A 25 -6.21 2.98 2.49
N ILE A 26 -5.17 3.04 1.65
CA ILE A 26 -5.21 2.64 0.24
C ILE A 26 -4.74 1.20 0.17
N ASP A 27 -5.68 0.30 -0.10
CA ASP A 27 -5.47 -1.14 -0.10
C ASP A 27 -5.44 -1.68 -1.54
N SER A 28 -4.24 -1.98 -2.05
CA SER A 28 -4.06 -2.47 -3.42
C SER A 28 -2.69 -3.10 -3.62
N THR A 29 -2.60 -4.05 -4.56
CA THR A 29 -1.34 -4.66 -5.02
C THR A 29 -0.81 -4.01 -6.31
N ASP A 30 -1.49 -3.03 -6.90
CA ASP A 30 -1.03 -2.30 -8.08
C ASP A 30 -0.48 -0.91 -7.69
N ASP A 31 0.79 -0.64 -8.03
CA ASP A 31 1.48 0.62 -7.71
C ASP A 31 0.87 1.84 -8.42
N LYS A 32 0.28 1.65 -9.62
CA LYS A 32 -0.41 2.70 -10.36
C LYS A 32 -1.74 3.07 -9.70
N VAL A 33 -2.45 2.09 -9.16
CA VAL A 33 -3.70 2.30 -8.39
C VAL A 33 -3.37 3.07 -7.12
N ILE A 34 -2.33 2.66 -6.40
CA ILE A 34 -1.85 3.36 -5.21
C ILE A 34 -1.47 4.81 -5.53
N GLU A 35 -0.64 5.04 -6.55
CA GLU A 35 -0.24 6.39 -6.93
C GLU A 35 -1.44 7.25 -7.34
N ARG A 36 -2.41 6.67 -8.07
CA ARG A 36 -3.65 7.37 -8.44
C ARG A 36 -4.42 7.81 -7.21
N ALA A 37 -4.61 6.95 -6.22
CA ALA A 37 -5.32 7.29 -5.00
C ALA A 37 -4.57 8.35 -4.16
N LEU A 38 -3.24 8.23 -4.04
CA LEU A 38 -2.41 9.18 -3.32
C LEU A 38 -2.49 10.60 -3.90
N LYS A 39 -2.59 10.75 -5.23
CA LYS A 39 -2.77 12.06 -5.89
C LYS A 39 -4.05 12.79 -5.46
N TYR A 40 -5.09 12.06 -5.06
CA TYR A 40 -6.37 12.63 -4.61
C TYR A 40 -6.47 12.73 -3.07
N SER A 41 -5.59 12.07 -2.33
CA SER A 41 -5.65 12.04 -0.86
C SER A 41 -5.09 13.33 -0.26
N GLN A 42 -5.92 14.02 0.53
CA GLN A 42 -5.48 15.21 1.24
C GLN A 42 -4.88 14.83 2.60
N GLY A 43 -3.62 15.20 2.83
CA GLY A 43 -2.90 14.86 4.05
C GLY A 43 -2.24 13.47 3.98
N LYS A 44 -1.91 12.91 5.14
CA LYS A 44 -1.14 11.66 5.22
C LYS A 44 -2.06 10.44 5.02
N ALA A 45 -1.86 9.71 3.92
CA ALA A 45 -2.49 8.41 3.67
C ALA A 45 -1.64 7.24 4.20
N ILE A 46 -2.24 6.05 4.28
CA ILE A 46 -1.56 4.79 4.62
C ILE A 46 -1.67 3.86 3.41
N ILE A 47 -0.55 3.32 2.92
CA ILE A 47 -0.54 2.29 1.88
C ILE A 47 -0.61 0.91 2.56
N ASN A 48 -1.55 0.07 2.13
CA ASN A 48 -1.69 -1.33 2.55
C ASN A 48 -1.55 -2.21 1.31
N SER A 49 -0.47 -2.97 1.11
CA SER A 49 0.76 -3.07 1.92
C SER A 49 1.97 -3.25 1.01
N ILE A 50 3.15 -3.39 1.62
CA ILE A 50 4.34 -3.96 0.98
C ILE A 50 4.83 -5.16 1.80
N ASN A 51 5.53 -6.09 1.16
CA ASN A 51 6.16 -7.25 1.78
C ASN A 51 7.33 -7.72 0.91
N LEU A 52 8.02 -8.78 1.34
CA LEU A 52 9.17 -9.37 0.65
C LEU A 52 8.81 -10.65 -0.12
N GLU A 53 7.52 -10.91 -0.43
CA GLU A 53 7.08 -12.15 -1.11
C GLU A 53 7.81 -12.34 -2.46
N ASP A 54 7.94 -11.26 -3.23
CA ASP A 54 8.72 -11.20 -4.47
C ASP A 54 10.10 -10.53 -4.26
N GLY A 55 10.67 -10.65 -3.06
CA GLY A 55 11.87 -9.94 -2.64
C GLY A 55 11.67 -8.42 -2.55
N GLU A 56 12.69 -7.64 -2.91
CA GLU A 56 12.69 -6.17 -2.72
C GLU A 56 11.92 -5.39 -3.81
N ASP A 57 11.39 -6.04 -4.84
CA ASP A 57 10.84 -5.34 -6.00
C ASP A 57 9.62 -4.49 -5.64
N ARG A 58 8.77 -4.99 -4.73
CA ARG A 58 7.63 -4.22 -4.21
C ARG A 58 8.08 -3.01 -3.39
N PHE A 59 9.14 -3.15 -2.60
CA PHE A 59 9.74 -2.03 -1.87
C PHE A 59 10.27 -0.98 -2.84
N LYS A 60 10.98 -1.38 -3.90
CA LYS A 60 11.53 -0.47 -4.92
C LYS A 60 10.43 0.28 -5.66
N ALA A 61 9.28 -0.35 -5.94
CA ALA A 61 8.14 0.30 -6.58
C ALA A 61 7.43 1.32 -5.66
N ILE A 62 7.22 0.97 -4.38
CA ILE A 62 6.37 1.75 -3.48
C ILE A 62 7.15 2.80 -2.67
N THR A 63 8.42 2.56 -2.32
CA THR A 63 9.25 3.51 -1.53
C THR A 63 9.33 4.91 -2.16
N PRO A 64 9.51 5.06 -3.49
CA PRO A 64 9.47 6.37 -4.13
C PRO A 64 8.11 7.08 -3.95
N LEU A 65 7.00 6.34 -3.95
CA LEU A 65 5.66 6.90 -3.74
C LEU A 65 5.49 7.36 -2.29
N ILE A 66 5.95 6.55 -1.32
CA ILE A 66 5.94 6.92 0.11
C ILE A 66 6.66 8.25 0.32
N HIS A 67 7.86 8.41 -0.23
CA HIS A 67 8.64 9.64 -0.10
C HIS A 67 8.02 10.82 -0.87
N ARG A 68 7.52 10.59 -2.08
CA ARG A 68 6.90 11.63 -2.91
C ARG A 68 5.62 12.20 -2.28
N TYR A 69 4.77 11.34 -1.72
CA TYR A 69 3.45 11.71 -1.21
C TYR A 69 3.39 11.84 0.33
N GLY A 70 4.47 11.52 1.04
CA GLY A 70 4.52 11.57 2.50
C GLY A 70 3.61 10.54 3.19
N ALA A 71 3.35 9.40 2.55
CA ALA A 71 2.47 8.37 3.06
C ALA A 71 3.12 7.55 4.21
N ALA A 72 2.30 6.92 5.04
CA ALA A 72 2.73 5.76 5.83
C ALA A 72 2.50 4.46 5.04
N VAL A 73 3.09 3.37 5.48
CA VAL A 73 2.94 2.05 4.84
C VAL A 73 2.80 0.95 5.89
N VAL A 74 1.97 -0.04 5.60
CA VAL A 74 1.92 -1.31 6.32
C VAL A 74 2.94 -2.25 5.66
N VAL A 75 3.87 -2.77 6.46
CA VAL A 75 4.83 -3.79 6.02
C VAL A 75 4.40 -5.14 6.56
N GLY A 76 4.04 -6.05 5.66
CA GLY A 76 3.67 -7.42 6.00
C GLY A 76 4.90 -8.26 6.37
N THR A 77 4.75 -9.11 7.38
CA THR A 77 5.76 -10.11 7.75
C THR A 77 5.64 -11.35 6.86
N ILE A 78 5.85 -11.12 5.57
CA ILE A 78 5.84 -12.12 4.49
C ILE A 78 7.13 -11.89 3.70
N ASP A 79 7.87 -12.95 3.46
CA ASP A 79 9.08 -12.92 2.64
C ASP A 79 9.09 -14.04 1.59
N GLU A 80 10.23 -14.27 0.96
CA GLU A 80 10.37 -15.21 -0.15
C GLU A 80 10.06 -16.67 0.26
N GLU A 81 10.08 -16.97 1.56
CA GLU A 81 9.72 -18.27 2.13
C GLU A 81 8.24 -18.33 2.57
N GLY A 82 7.50 -17.24 2.39
CA GLY A 82 6.08 -17.12 2.68
C GLY A 82 5.77 -16.33 3.96
N MET A 83 4.57 -16.55 4.50
CA MET A 83 4.08 -15.80 5.66
C MET A 83 4.77 -16.25 6.95
N GLY A 84 5.27 -15.29 7.73
CA GLY A 84 5.75 -15.58 9.09
C GLY A 84 4.59 -15.99 10.01
N VAL A 85 4.50 -17.28 10.33
CA VAL A 85 3.42 -17.83 11.19
C VAL A 85 3.78 -17.74 12.68
N THR A 86 5.02 -18.05 13.04
CA THR A 86 5.50 -17.99 14.45
C THR A 86 5.93 -16.57 14.84
N ALA A 87 5.97 -16.29 16.15
CA ALA A 87 6.41 -14.99 16.65
C ALA A 87 7.87 -14.70 16.26
N GLU A 88 8.73 -15.71 16.33
CA GLU A 88 10.14 -15.65 15.98
C GLU A 88 10.31 -15.31 14.50
N ARG A 89 9.55 -15.98 13.61
CA ARG A 89 9.63 -15.72 12.17
C ARG A 89 9.09 -14.33 11.82
N LYS A 90 7.99 -13.90 12.43
CA LYS A 90 7.48 -12.53 12.25
C LYS A 90 8.53 -11.49 12.63
N LEU A 91 9.23 -11.69 13.75
CA LEU A 91 10.28 -10.79 14.21
C LEU A 91 11.52 -10.82 13.31
N GLU A 92 11.92 -11.99 12.81
CA GLU A 92 13.02 -12.14 11.86
C GLU A 92 12.76 -11.34 10.58
N ILE A 93 11.59 -11.53 9.96
CA ILE A 93 11.21 -10.82 8.74
C ILE A 93 11.14 -9.31 9.00
N ALA A 94 10.53 -8.88 10.11
CA ALA A 94 10.38 -7.46 10.43
C ALA A 94 11.70 -6.72 10.73
N ARG A 95 12.79 -7.46 10.99
CA ARG A 95 14.13 -6.89 11.26
C ARG A 95 14.98 -6.71 10.01
N ARG A 96 14.68 -7.41 8.91
CA ARG A 96 15.31 -7.20 7.61
C ARG A 96 14.87 -5.84 7.06
#